data_AF-A0A8J2PHS9-F1
#
_entry.id   AF-A0A8J2PHS9-F1
#
_cell.length_a   1.000
_cell.length_b   1.000
_cell.length_c   1.000
_cell.angle_alpha   90.00
_cell.angle_beta   90.00
_cell.angle_gamma   90.00
#
_symmetry.space_group_name_H-M   'P 1'
#
loop_
_entity.id
_entity.type
_entity.pdbx_description
1 polymer ?
#
loop_
_entity_poly.entity_id
_entity_poly.type
_entity_poly.pdbx_seq_one_letter_code
_entity_poly.pdbx_strand_id
1 'polypeptide(L)'
;NLDQLECQDTTSSLNITLLNHPEVRSDLCSVGDYTIRHCRHFVEEVNFVPIVMFNNHIYPLRALQTRQEPQLGLLTSYRCQGDCVRVNCETADCVGDDVFCRHFDCNPTTQPNCNCTYNPTSDIYKIQTAQGEIMPRCWGHLYLLTRKEDRSLTHNVFDCDGCEIECTTHGVQIKTNGKVPKYIKVLKNPEFISTIPTSVVTDITFTRNMLAATGVTHVEIWFANFDVPSIKNINCPRLPICDLISCYLYYILVSLLARKTLSQNVSSKKEQEKLPTHQHIQQRHHRGHCTPRRSQPLSSNGRNNK
;
A
#
# COMPACT_ATOMS: atom_id res chain seq x y z
N ASN A 1 6.56 -0.98 -6.60
CA ASN A 1 6.14 -0.34 -5.33
C ASN A 1 7.30 0.42 -4.69
N LEU A 2 8.08 1.15 -5.48
CA LEU A 2 9.07 2.14 -5.03
C LEU A 2 8.59 3.54 -5.50
N ASP A 3 7.28 3.72 -5.61
CA ASP A 3 6.72 4.58 -6.65
C ASP A 3 6.76 6.07 -6.26
N GLN A 4 7.25 6.41 -5.06
CA GLN A 4 7.39 7.78 -4.57
C GLN A 4 8.65 7.93 -3.70
N LEU A 5 9.82 7.77 -4.31
CA LEU A 5 11.09 8.14 -3.68
C LEU A 5 11.75 9.29 -4.43
N GLU A 6 12.12 10.31 -3.68
CA GLU A 6 12.95 11.42 -4.13
C GLU A 6 14.33 11.26 -3.51
N CYS A 7 15.37 11.63 -4.26
CA CYS A 7 16.75 11.52 -3.81
C CYS A 7 17.52 12.80 -4.14
N GLN A 8 18.48 13.12 -3.29
CA GLN A 8 19.44 14.21 -3.48
C GLN A 8 20.84 13.73 -3.09
N ASP A 9 21.85 14.31 -3.73
CA ASP A 9 23.24 13.99 -3.42
C ASP A 9 23.69 14.77 -2.18
N THR A 10 23.71 14.11 -1.03
CA THR A 10 24.20 14.68 0.23
C THR A 10 25.48 13.99 0.67
N THR A 11 26.54 14.79 0.88
CA THR A 11 27.79 14.34 1.51
C THR A 11 27.74 14.42 3.03
N SER A 12 26.74 15.12 3.58
CA SER A 12 26.58 15.34 5.01
C SER A 12 25.59 14.33 5.60
N SER A 13 26.12 13.31 6.28
CA SER A 13 25.35 12.38 7.11
C SER A 13 25.09 12.92 8.53
N LEU A 14 25.09 14.24 8.69
CA LEU A 14 24.88 14.87 9.99
C LEU A 14 23.48 14.50 10.50
N ASN A 15 23.44 14.07 11.77
CA ASN A 15 22.23 13.93 12.60
C ASN A 15 21.41 12.63 12.50
N ILE A 16 21.98 11.49 12.08
CA ILE A 16 21.28 10.18 12.18
C ILE A 16 20.87 9.86 13.63
N THR A 17 21.62 10.33 14.63
CA THR A 17 21.31 10.14 16.05
C THR A 17 19.94 10.68 16.46
N LEU A 18 19.41 11.69 15.73
CA LEU A 18 18.07 12.25 15.96
C LEU A 18 16.95 11.25 15.61
N LEU A 19 17.20 10.34 14.65
CA LEU A 19 16.24 9.33 14.21
C LEU A 19 16.18 8.10 15.14
N ASN A 20 17.18 7.91 16.00
CA ASN A 20 17.26 6.75 16.89
C ASN A 20 16.38 6.86 18.14
N HIS A 21 15.70 7.99 18.34
CA HIS A 21 14.76 8.14 19.46
C HIS A 21 13.33 7.85 18.98
N PRO A 22 12.76 6.68 19.30
CA PRO A 22 11.38 6.41 18.98
C PRO A 22 10.52 7.49 19.65
N GLU A 23 9.68 8.19 18.88
CA GLU A 23 8.72 9.13 19.44
C GLU A 23 7.94 8.37 20.54
N VAL A 24 8.13 8.82 21.79
CA VAL A 24 7.77 8.14 23.06
C VAL A 24 6.24 7.87 23.20
N ARG A 25 5.44 8.14 22.17
CA ARG A 25 3.97 8.06 22.19
C ARG A 25 3.33 7.39 20.97
N SER A 26 4.09 6.74 20.10
CA SER A 26 3.48 6.02 18.97
C SER A 26 2.84 4.70 19.42
N ASP A 27 1.65 4.41 18.91
CA ASP A 27 1.01 3.09 18.94
C ASP A 27 1.77 2.05 18.09
N LEU A 28 2.68 2.47 17.22
CA LEU A 28 3.51 1.58 16.42
C LEU A 28 4.47 0.75 17.28
N CYS A 29 4.60 -0.51 16.90
CA CYS A 29 5.48 -1.52 17.47
C CYS A 29 6.66 -1.81 16.52
N SER A 30 6.39 -1.95 15.22
CA SER A 30 7.41 -2.12 14.19
C SER A 30 6.93 -1.64 12.82
N VAL A 31 7.89 -1.36 11.93
CA VAL A 31 7.67 -1.04 10.51
C VAL A 31 8.69 -1.80 9.68
N GLY A 32 8.23 -2.71 8.83
CA GLY A 32 9.07 -3.71 8.18
C GLY A 32 9.84 -4.51 9.23
N ASP A 33 11.15 -4.60 9.04
CA ASP A 33 12.07 -5.27 9.98
C ASP A 33 12.53 -4.34 11.13
N TYR A 34 12.17 -3.05 11.08
CA TYR A 34 12.56 -2.10 12.12
C TYR A 34 11.62 -2.18 13.32
N THR A 35 12.13 -2.69 14.44
CA THR A 35 11.37 -2.78 15.70
C THR A 35 11.51 -1.49 16.50
N ILE A 36 10.40 -0.79 16.68
CA ILE A 36 10.33 0.46 17.47
C ILE A 36 10.25 0.12 18.96
N ARG A 37 9.35 -0.81 19.31
CA ARG A 37 9.18 -1.34 20.67
C ARG A 37 8.53 -2.71 20.64
N HIS A 38 8.72 -3.47 21.71
CA HIS A 38 8.05 -4.75 21.85
C HIS A 38 6.61 -4.55 22.33
N CYS A 39 5.64 -5.02 21.55
CA CYS A 39 4.23 -5.05 21.92
C CYS A 39 3.79 -6.48 22.18
N ARG A 40 3.12 -6.72 23.31
CA ARG A 40 2.57 -8.04 23.64
C ARG A 40 1.38 -8.42 22.75
N HIS A 41 0.55 -7.44 22.43
CA HIS A 41 -0.61 -7.58 21.55
C HIS A 41 -0.49 -6.54 20.43
N PHE A 42 -0.63 -6.98 19.19
CA PHE A 42 -0.50 -6.10 18.04
C PHE A 42 -1.37 -6.56 16.88
N VAL A 43 -1.73 -5.62 16.02
CA VAL A 43 -2.33 -5.85 14.71
C VAL A 43 -1.28 -5.58 13.63
N GLU A 44 -1.22 -6.47 12.63
CA GLU A 44 -0.35 -6.33 11.47
C GLU A 44 -1.12 -5.80 10.27
N GLU A 45 -0.58 -4.74 9.66
CA GLU A 45 -1.21 -4.05 8.55
C GLU A 45 -0.18 -3.57 7.53
N VAL A 46 -0.44 -3.77 6.23
CA VAL A 46 0.34 -3.09 5.19
C VAL A 46 -0.15 -1.65 5.11
N ASN A 47 0.73 -0.70 5.40
CA ASN A 47 0.42 0.72 5.44
C ASN A 47 1.36 1.50 4.51
N PHE A 48 0.89 2.65 4.04
CA PHE A 48 1.71 3.60 3.29
C PHE A 48 2.46 4.49 4.27
N VAL A 49 3.74 4.21 4.47
CA VAL A 49 4.55 4.80 5.54
C VAL A 49 5.53 5.81 4.95
N PRO A 50 5.60 7.05 5.47
CA PRO A 50 6.64 7.98 5.08
C PRO A 50 8.00 7.48 5.60
N ILE A 51 9.04 7.57 4.78
CA ILE A 51 10.36 7.05 5.10
C ILE A 51 11.46 8.03 4.68
N VAL A 52 12.60 7.91 5.35
CA VAL A 52 13.87 8.51 4.93
C VAL A 52 14.95 7.44 4.85
N MET A 53 15.90 7.60 3.94
CA MET A 53 17.02 6.69 3.75
C MET A 53 18.34 7.38 4.10
N PHE A 54 19.08 6.78 5.03
CA PHE A 54 20.44 7.16 5.41
C PHE A 54 21.34 5.94 5.37
N ASN A 55 22.51 6.03 4.72
CA ASN A 55 23.48 4.94 4.66
C ASN A 55 22.87 3.58 4.25
N ASN A 56 21.91 3.60 3.31
CA ASN A 56 21.15 2.43 2.84
C ASN A 56 20.22 1.78 3.89
N HIS A 57 19.97 2.45 5.02
CA HIS A 57 18.96 2.06 6.00
C HIS A 57 17.70 2.91 5.85
N ILE A 58 16.54 2.26 5.98
CA ILE A 58 15.22 2.89 5.91
C ILE A 58 14.76 3.21 7.32
N TYR A 59 14.41 4.47 7.57
CA TYR A 59 13.85 4.94 8.83
C TYR A 59 12.42 5.40 8.60
N PRO A 60 11.43 4.78 9.24
CA PRO A 60 10.05 5.23 9.17
C PRO A 60 9.86 6.55 9.91
N LEU A 61 9.06 7.43 9.33
CA LEU A 61 8.62 8.68 9.94
C LEU A 61 7.14 8.60 10.31
N ARG A 62 6.71 9.51 11.18
CA ARG A 62 5.28 9.70 11.47
C ARG A 62 4.60 10.55 10.39
N ALA A 63 5.27 11.59 9.95
CA ALA A 63 4.84 12.48 8.89
C ALA A 63 6.07 12.91 8.07
N LEU A 64 5.87 13.12 6.77
CA LEU A 64 6.90 13.64 5.88
C LEU A 64 6.65 15.13 5.68
N GLN A 65 7.40 15.97 6.38
CA GLN A 65 7.37 17.42 6.22
C GLN A 65 8.67 17.86 5.56
N THR A 66 8.61 18.15 4.26
CA THR A 66 9.75 18.62 3.47
C THR A 66 9.84 20.14 3.54
N ARG A 67 11.06 20.65 3.67
CA ARG A 67 11.40 22.06 3.55
C ARG A 67 12.53 22.18 2.55
N GLN A 68 12.30 22.95 1.50
CA GLN A 68 13.31 23.24 0.48
C GLN A 68 14.10 24.48 0.92
N GLU A 69 15.42 24.38 0.89
CA GLU A 69 16.30 25.50 1.23
C GLU A 69 17.44 25.63 0.21
N PRO A 70 17.82 26.87 -0.14
CA PRO A 70 18.92 27.09 -1.05
C PRO A 70 20.24 26.67 -0.41
N GLN A 71 21.05 25.87 -1.11
CA GLN A 71 22.37 25.46 -0.62
C GLN A 71 23.39 26.55 -0.91
N LEU A 72 23.39 27.62 -0.14
CA LEU A 72 24.25 28.78 -0.37
C LEU A 72 25.70 28.50 0.09
N GLY A 73 26.68 29.17 -0.53
CA GLY A 73 28.09 29.07 -0.15
C GLY A 73 28.88 27.89 -0.75
N LEU A 74 28.27 27.07 -1.61
CA LEU A 74 28.98 26.10 -2.45
C LEU A 74 28.93 26.54 -3.91
N LEU A 75 30.06 26.53 -4.62
CA LEU A 75 30.10 26.94 -6.03
C LEU A 75 29.22 26.05 -6.92
N THR A 76 29.03 24.78 -6.55
CA THR A 76 28.13 23.83 -7.26
C THR A 76 26.66 24.25 -7.24
N SER A 77 26.30 25.17 -6.36
CA SER A 77 24.93 25.70 -6.25
C SER A 77 24.63 26.83 -7.24
N TYR A 78 25.60 27.14 -8.11
CA TYR A 78 25.50 28.22 -9.08
C TYR A 78 25.79 27.70 -10.49
N ARG A 79 25.12 28.28 -11.48
CA ARG A 79 25.46 28.13 -12.90
C ARG A 79 26.48 29.18 -13.25
N CYS A 80 27.71 28.75 -13.42
CA CYS A 80 28.82 29.62 -13.74
C CYS A 80 29.23 29.51 -15.22
N GLN A 81 29.57 30.64 -15.83
CA GLN A 81 30.10 30.76 -17.19
C GLN A 81 31.52 31.32 -17.14
N GLY A 82 32.45 30.71 -17.89
CA GLY A 82 33.86 31.11 -17.93
C GLY A 82 34.79 30.13 -17.22
N ASP A 83 36.01 30.57 -16.91
CA ASP A 83 37.03 29.73 -16.23
C ASP A 83 36.87 29.82 -14.71
N CYS A 84 35.82 29.16 -14.22
CA CYS A 84 35.35 29.24 -12.85
C CYS A 84 36.03 28.21 -11.96
N VAL A 85 37.20 28.56 -11.42
CA VAL A 85 37.89 27.76 -10.41
C VAL A 85 37.45 28.22 -9.02
N ARG A 86 37.05 27.28 -8.16
CA ARG A 86 36.55 27.58 -6.79
C ARG A 86 37.46 28.51 -6.00
N VAL A 87 38.76 28.23 -6.02
CA VAL A 87 39.76 29.03 -5.29
C VAL A 87 39.73 30.49 -5.72
N ASN A 88 39.56 30.76 -7.02
CA ASN A 88 39.52 32.12 -7.55
C ASN A 88 38.23 32.86 -7.15
N CYS A 89 37.10 32.15 -7.12
CA CYS A 89 35.82 32.72 -6.68
C CYS A 89 35.79 33.02 -5.18
N GLU A 90 36.57 32.31 -4.37
CA GLU A 90 36.74 32.61 -2.93
C GLU A 90 37.64 33.84 -2.69
N THR A 91 38.44 34.28 -3.67
CA THR A 91 39.38 35.43 -3.57
C THR A 91 38.98 36.64 -4.40
N ALA A 92 37.69 36.79 -4.71
CA ALA A 92 37.10 37.94 -5.43
C ALA A 92 37.32 38.06 -6.95
N ASP A 93 37.75 37.00 -7.64
CA ASP A 93 37.93 36.99 -9.11
C ASP A 93 36.66 36.57 -9.89
N CYS A 94 35.55 36.35 -9.20
CA CYS A 94 34.27 35.98 -9.79
C CYS A 94 33.22 37.07 -9.53
N VAL A 95 32.30 37.25 -10.48
CA VAL A 95 31.08 38.04 -10.27
C VAL A 95 29.87 37.13 -10.31
N GLY A 96 28.74 37.65 -9.82
CA GLY A 96 27.49 36.93 -9.91
C GLY A 96 26.29 37.81 -9.60
N ASP A 97 25.14 37.15 -9.43
CA ASP A 97 23.94 37.80 -8.95
C ASP A 97 24.02 38.16 -7.45
N ASP A 98 23.00 38.87 -6.95
CA ASP A 98 22.92 39.29 -5.55
C ASP A 98 23.00 38.12 -4.56
N VAL A 99 22.56 36.92 -4.96
CA VAL A 99 22.58 35.73 -4.09
C VAL A 99 24.00 35.17 -3.98
N PHE A 100 24.72 35.13 -5.11
CA PHE A 100 26.13 34.76 -5.16
C PHE A 100 26.99 35.75 -4.38
N CYS A 101 26.84 37.06 -4.63
CA CYS A 101 27.65 38.12 -4.01
C CYS A 101 27.38 38.35 -2.50
N ARG A 102 26.35 37.70 -1.94
CA ARG A 102 26.14 37.64 -0.48
C ARG A 102 27.00 36.57 0.21
N HIS A 103 27.52 35.59 -0.55
CA HIS A 103 28.23 34.43 -0.03
C HIS A 103 29.67 34.32 -0.53
N PHE A 104 29.97 34.97 -1.65
CA PHE A 104 31.31 35.06 -2.23
C PHE A 104 31.68 36.54 -2.38
N ASP A 105 32.96 36.86 -2.23
CA ASP A 105 33.43 38.21 -2.46
C ASP A 105 33.29 38.56 -3.95
N CYS A 106 32.46 39.54 -4.27
CA CYS A 106 32.32 40.04 -5.64
C CYS A 106 33.02 41.39 -5.78
N ASN A 107 33.97 41.50 -6.70
CA ASN A 107 34.55 42.79 -7.06
C ASN A 107 34.00 43.28 -8.42
N PRO A 108 33.14 44.31 -8.45
CA PRO A 108 32.56 44.81 -9.70
C PRO A 108 33.58 45.58 -10.56
N THR A 109 34.77 45.89 -10.05
CA THR A 109 35.77 46.72 -10.77
C THR A 109 36.72 45.91 -11.65
N THR A 110 36.86 44.61 -11.38
CA THR A 110 37.68 43.69 -12.18
C THR A 110 36.85 43.10 -13.30
N GLN A 111 37.36 43.08 -14.54
CA GLN A 111 36.76 42.28 -15.61
C GLN A 111 36.88 40.80 -15.22
N PRO A 112 35.78 40.14 -14.83
CA PRO A 112 35.86 38.82 -14.23
C PRO A 112 35.91 37.76 -15.32
N ASN A 113 36.74 36.74 -15.10
CA ASN A 113 36.82 35.59 -16.00
C ASN A 113 35.68 34.59 -15.78
N CYS A 114 34.87 34.79 -14.73
CA CYS A 114 33.79 33.92 -14.32
C CYS A 114 32.56 34.72 -13.85
N ASN A 115 31.38 34.34 -14.34
CA ASN A 115 30.10 34.89 -13.92
C ASN A 115 29.16 33.77 -13.44
N CYS A 116 28.70 33.85 -12.19
CA CYS A 116 27.88 32.84 -11.53
C CYS A 116 26.48 33.36 -11.20
N THR A 117 25.46 32.60 -11.56
CA THR A 117 24.05 32.87 -11.17
C THR A 117 23.50 31.72 -10.35
N TYR A 118 22.65 32.00 -9.37
CA TYR A 118 22.08 30.98 -8.51
C TYR A 118 21.34 29.91 -9.32
N ASN A 119 21.53 28.65 -8.96
CA ASN A 119 20.84 27.53 -9.59
C ASN A 119 19.74 27.00 -8.66
N PRO A 120 18.44 27.29 -8.89
CA PRO A 120 17.36 26.78 -8.04
C PRO A 120 17.27 25.25 -8.01
N THR A 121 17.83 24.56 -9.01
CA THR A 121 17.88 23.09 -8.99
C THR A 121 18.93 22.54 -8.02
N SER A 122 19.71 23.41 -7.36
CA SER A 122 20.66 23.06 -6.30
C SER A 122 20.09 23.21 -4.90
N ASP A 123 18.80 23.55 -4.79
CA ASP A 123 18.11 23.54 -3.50
C ASP A 123 18.21 22.16 -2.87
N ILE A 124 18.45 22.13 -1.57
CA ILE A 124 18.46 20.92 -0.75
C ILE A 124 17.14 20.78 -0.02
N TYR A 125 16.67 19.54 0.12
CA TYR A 125 15.52 19.22 0.93
C TYR A 125 15.97 18.81 2.32
N LYS A 126 15.34 19.45 3.31
CA LYS A 126 15.40 19.09 4.71
C LYS A 126 14.08 18.47 5.11
N ILE A 127 14.12 17.44 5.95
CA ILE A 127 12.92 16.84 6.53
C ILE A 127 12.81 17.29 7.98
N GLN A 128 11.67 17.88 8.33
CA GLN A 128 11.35 18.27 9.69
C GLN A 128 10.90 17.05 10.49
N THR A 129 11.54 16.83 11.63
CA THR A 129 11.21 15.78 12.59
C THR A 129 10.96 16.40 13.96
N ALA A 130 10.37 15.65 14.90
CA ALA A 130 10.18 16.13 16.26
C ALA A 130 11.50 16.47 16.97
N GLN A 131 12.62 15.90 16.52
CA GLN A 131 13.95 16.05 17.10
C GLN A 131 14.80 17.10 16.38
N GLY A 132 14.32 17.67 15.28
CA GLY A 132 15.03 18.68 14.49
C GLY A 132 14.95 18.43 12.98
N GLU A 133 15.77 19.17 12.23
CA GLU A 133 15.85 19.03 10.78
C GLU A 133 16.97 18.06 10.38
N ILE A 134 16.65 17.15 9.47
CA ILE A 134 17.60 16.19 8.90
C ILE A 134 17.68 16.37 7.39
N MET A 135 18.79 15.94 6.77
CA MET A 135 19.02 16.07 5.34
C MET A 135 19.33 14.68 4.73
N PRO A 136 18.29 13.87 4.45
CA PRO A 136 18.48 12.50 3.97
C PRO A 136 18.98 12.45 2.52
N ARG A 137 19.55 11.30 2.15
CA ARG A 137 19.90 11.04 0.74
C ARG A 137 18.66 10.79 -0.10
N CYS A 138 17.69 10.09 0.46
CA CYS A 138 16.40 9.89 -0.18
C CYS A 138 15.26 9.90 0.84
N TRP A 139 14.07 10.26 0.40
CA TRP A 139 12.86 10.29 1.22
C TRP A 139 11.64 9.99 0.35
N GLY A 140 10.52 9.72 1.00
CA GLY A 140 9.26 9.51 0.30
C GLY A 140 8.34 8.58 1.06
N HIS A 141 7.61 7.73 0.33
CA HIS A 141 6.65 6.81 0.92
C HIS A 141 6.82 5.39 0.37
N LEU A 142 6.64 4.39 1.24
CA LEU A 142 6.68 2.98 0.89
C LEU A 142 5.52 2.23 1.52
N TYR A 143 5.01 1.22 0.82
CA TYR A 143 4.09 0.25 1.40
C TYR A 143 4.88 -0.75 2.23
N LEU A 144 4.75 -0.66 3.56
CA LEU A 144 5.47 -1.51 4.51
C LEU A 144 4.49 -2.21 5.44
N LEU A 145 4.85 -3.42 5.88
CA LEU A 145 4.13 -4.10 6.94
C LEU A 145 4.39 -3.36 8.26
N THR A 146 3.34 -2.97 8.96
CA THR A 146 3.42 -2.26 10.24
C THR A 146 2.74 -3.08 11.32
N ARG A 147 3.32 -3.09 12.52
CA ARG A 147 2.68 -3.62 13.73
C ARG A 147 2.24 -2.44 14.58
N LYS A 148 0.96 -2.39 14.96
CA LYS A 148 0.42 -1.39 15.92
C LYS A 148 -0.07 -2.10 17.16
N GLU A 149 0.13 -1.49 18.31
CA GLU A 149 -0.31 -1.99 19.60
C GLU A 149 -1.83 -2.11 19.60
N ASP A 150 -2.32 -3.32 19.86
CA ASP A 150 -3.76 -3.55 19.93
C ASP A 150 -4.28 -3.12 21.31
N ARG A 151 -4.90 -1.94 21.35
CA ARG A 151 -5.52 -1.39 22.56
C ARG A 151 -6.98 -1.81 22.74
N SER A 152 -7.51 -2.64 21.85
CA SER A 152 -8.91 -3.08 21.92
C SER A 152 -9.20 -4.04 23.10
N LEU A 153 -8.17 -4.56 23.76
CA LEU A 153 -8.27 -5.52 24.87
C LEU A 153 -8.81 -4.95 26.21
N THR A 154 -9.24 -3.70 26.27
CA THR A 154 -9.77 -3.08 27.51
C THR A 154 -11.23 -2.63 27.46
N HIS A 155 -11.95 -2.87 26.36
CA HIS A 155 -13.40 -2.62 26.36
C HIS A 155 -14.15 -3.89 26.74
N ASN A 156 -15.19 -3.76 27.56
CA ASN A 156 -16.11 -4.84 27.91
C ASN A 156 -16.74 -5.40 26.63
N VAL A 157 -16.06 -6.35 25.98
CA VAL A 157 -16.57 -7.04 24.80
C VAL A 157 -17.69 -7.94 25.30
N PHE A 158 -18.90 -7.69 24.82
CA PHE A 158 -19.97 -8.65 24.96
C PHE A 158 -19.58 -9.88 24.12
N ASP A 159 -19.15 -10.97 24.75
CA ASP A 159 -18.83 -12.17 23.98
C ASP A 159 -20.15 -12.84 23.53
N CYS A 160 -20.37 -12.92 22.23
CA CYS A 160 -21.46 -13.71 21.68
C CYS A 160 -21.05 -15.19 21.69
N ASP A 161 -21.33 -15.89 22.80
CA ASP A 161 -21.02 -17.31 23.00
C ASP A 161 -21.63 -18.25 21.94
N GLY A 162 -22.64 -17.78 21.18
CA GLY A 162 -23.32 -18.53 20.12
C GLY A 162 -23.14 -17.96 18.72
N CYS A 163 -22.13 -17.12 18.49
CA CYS A 163 -21.82 -16.61 17.16
C CYS A 163 -20.75 -17.48 16.51
N GLU A 164 -21.08 -18.13 15.40
CA GLU A 164 -20.14 -18.85 14.56
C GLU A 164 -19.77 -17.99 13.34
N ILE A 165 -18.48 -17.90 13.05
CA ILE A 165 -17.99 -17.16 11.89
C ILE A 165 -17.09 -18.07 11.08
N GLU A 166 -17.51 -18.32 9.84
CA GLU A 166 -16.83 -19.21 8.91
C GLU A 166 -16.33 -18.41 7.71
N CYS A 167 -15.05 -18.55 7.37
CA CYS A 167 -14.52 -17.99 6.14
C CYS A 167 -14.99 -18.83 4.95
N THR A 168 -15.55 -18.18 3.94
CA THR A 168 -15.95 -18.79 2.69
C THR A 168 -14.95 -18.42 1.58
N THR A 169 -15.10 -19.01 0.39
CA THR A 169 -14.30 -18.62 -0.78
C THR A 169 -14.55 -17.19 -1.25
N HIS A 170 -15.64 -16.56 -0.80
CA HIS A 170 -16.07 -15.24 -1.26
C HIS A 170 -16.09 -14.20 -0.13
N GLY A 171 -15.86 -14.59 1.13
CA GLY A 171 -15.85 -13.68 2.26
C GLY A 171 -16.06 -14.40 3.57
N VAL A 172 -17.07 -14.00 4.34
CA VAL A 172 -17.41 -14.63 5.63
C VAL A 172 -18.90 -14.89 5.73
N GLN A 173 -19.24 -16.02 6.34
CA GLN A 173 -20.59 -16.33 6.79
C GLN A 173 -20.63 -16.20 8.31
N ILE A 174 -21.59 -15.42 8.81
CA ILE A 174 -21.81 -15.20 10.24
C ILE A 174 -23.15 -15.83 10.61
N LYS A 175 -23.14 -16.78 11.53
CA LYS A 175 -24.33 -17.42 12.10
C LYS A 175 -24.47 -17.00 13.54
N THR A 176 -25.65 -16.54 13.92
CA THR A 176 -25.96 -16.16 15.30
C THR A 176 -27.02 -17.07 15.89
N ASN A 177 -26.93 -17.35 17.19
CA ASN A 177 -27.86 -18.23 17.88
C ASN A 177 -29.23 -17.56 18.13
N GLY A 178 -30.08 -17.53 17.11
CA GLY A 178 -31.50 -17.14 17.21
C GLY A 178 -31.77 -15.63 17.31
N LYS A 179 -30.75 -14.77 17.28
CA LYS A 179 -30.89 -13.31 17.33
C LYS A 179 -30.37 -12.68 16.05
N VAL A 180 -31.22 -11.93 15.35
CA VAL A 180 -30.79 -11.15 14.18
C VAL A 180 -29.96 -9.96 14.67
N PRO A 181 -28.71 -9.79 14.20
CA PRO A 181 -27.92 -8.63 14.58
C PRO A 181 -28.53 -7.35 14.03
N LYS A 182 -28.39 -6.26 14.77
CA LYS A 182 -28.78 -4.92 14.32
C LYS A 182 -27.85 -4.41 13.23
N TYR A 183 -26.56 -4.72 13.37
CA TYR A 183 -25.51 -4.20 12.51
C TYR A 183 -24.29 -5.11 12.60
N ILE A 184 -23.62 -5.33 11.47
CA ILE A 184 -22.36 -6.07 11.40
C ILE A 184 -21.36 -5.24 10.62
N LYS A 185 -20.12 -5.19 11.10
CA LYS A 185 -18.97 -4.61 10.41
C LYS A 185 -17.85 -5.63 10.34
N VAL A 186 -17.30 -5.82 9.15
CA VAL A 186 -16.15 -6.69 8.90
C VAL A 186 -15.03 -5.85 8.34
N LEU A 187 -13.90 -5.82 9.04
CA LEU A 187 -12.68 -5.15 8.64
C LEU A 187 -11.66 -6.21 8.21
N LYS A 188 -11.15 -6.08 6.99
CA LYS A 188 -10.02 -6.85 6.49
C LYS A 188 -9.16 -5.91 5.65
N ASN A 189 -7.99 -5.55 6.20
CA ASN A 189 -7.11 -4.53 5.64
C ASN A 189 -6.98 -4.66 4.10
N PRO A 190 -7.16 -3.58 3.31
CA PRO A 190 -7.32 -2.18 3.73
C PRO A 190 -8.77 -1.70 3.88
N GLU A 191 -9.74 -2.59 3.71
CA GLU A 191 -11.14 -2.19 3.55
C GLU A 191 -12.02 -2.72 4.69
N PHE A 192 -13.18 -2.11 4.83
CA PHE A 192 -14.25 -2.62 5.68
C PHE A 192 -15.56 -2.68 4.90
N ILE A 193 -16.40 -3.62 5.29
CA ILE A 193 -17.77 -3.77 4.79
C ILE A 193 -18.69 -3.75 6.00
N SER A 194 -19.78 -3.00 5.87
CA SER A 194 -20.84 -2.99 6.88
C SER A 194 -22.17 -3.42 6.25
N THR A 195 -23.00 -4.09 7.05
CA THR A 195 -24.30 -4.57 6.62
C THR A 195 -25.30 -4.55 7.76
N ILE A 196 -26.58 -4.48 7.42
CA ILE A 196 -27.72 -4.61 8.33
C ILE A 196 -28.38 -5.96 8.04
N PRO A 197 -28.13 -6.98 8.86
CA PRO A 197 -28.72 -8.30 8.65
C PRO A 197 -30.24 -8.30 8.73
N THR A 198 -30.85 -9.12 7.90
CA THR A 198 -32.29 -9.43 7.95
C THR A 198 -32.56 -10.82 8.51
N SER A 199 -31.52 -11.62 8.77
CA SER A 199 -31.62 -13.01 9.23
C SER A 199 -30.49 -13.37 10.21
N VAL A 200 -30.63 -14.51 10.88
CA VAL A 200 -29.62 -15.05 11.82
C VAL A 200 -28.39 -15.63 11.11
N VAL A 201 -28.46 -15.81 9.79
CA VAL A 201 -27.31 -16.15 8.93
C VAL A 201 -27.07 -14.98 7.98
N THR A 202 -25.85 -14.47 7.97
CA THR A 202 -25.47 -13.35 7.11
C THR A 202 -24.20 -13.70 6.34
N ASP A 203 -24.29 -13.66 5.02
CA ASP A 203 -23.14 -13.76 4.13
C ASP A 203 -22.63 -12.38 3.78
N ILE A 204 -21.35 -12.13 4.04
CA ILE A 204 -20.66 -10.88 3.71
C ILE A 204 -19.62 -11.20 2.65
N THR A 205 -19.85 -10.69 1.44
CA THR A 205 -18.95 -10.89 0.31
C THR A 205 -17.82 -9.87 0.37
N PHE A 206 -16.57 -10.34 0.35
CA PHE A 206 -15.38 -9.50 0.31
C PHE A 206 -15.15 -8.89 -1.05
N THR A 207 -14.58 -7.68 -1.06
CA THR A 207 -14.04 -7.09 -2.28
C THR A 207 -12.80 -7.87 -2.74
N ARG A 208 -12.35 -7.63 -3.97
CA ARG A 208 -11.13 -8.26 -4.49
C ARG A 208 -9.90 -7.93 -3.64
N ASN A 209 -9.81 -6.70 -3.15
CA ASN A 209 -8.70 -6.25 -2.33
C ASN A 209 -8.70 -6.99 -0.99
N MET A 210 -9.86 -7.14 -0.35
CA MET A 210 -10.01 -7.93 0.87
C MET A 210 -9.72 -9.43 0.65
N LEU A 211 -10.09 -10.00 -0.50
CA LEU A 211 -9.78 -11.40 -0.81
C LEU A 211 -8.28 -11.63 -1.03
N ALA A 212 -7.58 -10.68 -1.65
CA ALA A 212 -6.13 -10.75 -1.87
C ALA A 212 -5.31 -10.46 -0.60
N ALA A 213 -5.89 -9.77 0.37
CA ALA A 213 -5.22 -9.35 1.59
C ALA A 213 -4.94 -10.50 2.57
N THR A 214 -3.75 -10.47 3.16
CA THR A 214 -3.35 -11.30 4.31
C THR A 214 -3.68 -10.61 5.62
N GLY A 215 -3.83 -11.40 6.69
CA GLY A 215 -3.96 -10.90 8.05
C GLY A 215 -5.28 -11.30 8.70
N VAL A 216 -5.50 -10.72 9.88
CA VAL A 216 -6.68 -10.97 10.70
C VAL A 216 -7.89 -10.26 10.09
N THR A 217 -9.00 -10.98 10.02
CA THR A 217 -10.32 -10.42 9.71
C THR A 217 -11.01 -10.12 11.03
N HIS A 218 -11.31 -8.85 11.25
CA HIS A 218 -11.94 -8.35 12.46
C HIS A 218 -13.43 -8.19 12.22
N VAL A 219 -14.26 -8.85 13.04
CA VAL A 219 -15.71 -8.85 12.91
C VAL A 219 -16.33 -8.25 14.16
N GLU A 220 -17.12 -7.21 13.98
CA GLU A 220 -17.89 -6.54 15.02
C GLU A 220 -19.38 -6.79 14.77
N ILE A 221 -20.09 -7.32 15.77
CA ILE A 221 -21.50 -7.68 15.70
C ILE A 221 -22.26 -6.92 16.78
N TRP A 222 -23.19 -6.04 16.39
CA TRP A 222 -24.04 -5.31 17.32
C TRP A 222 -25.43 -5.93 17.34
N PHE A 223 -25.93 -6.19 18.55
CA PHE A 223 -27.28 -6.66 18.80
C PHE A 223 -28.14 -5.51 19.34
N ALA A 224 -29.45 -5.54 19.08
CA ALA A 224 -30.34 -4.43 19.46
C ALA A 224 -30.36 -4.11 20.98
N ASN A 225 -30.10 -5.12 21.82
CA ASN A 225 -30.17 -5.01 23.27
C ASN A 225 -28.81 -4.69 23.94
N PHE A 226 -27.75 -4.48 23.16
CA PHE A 226 -26.40 -4.25 23.67
C PHE A 226 -25.79 -3.02 22.99
N ASP A 227 -25.24 -2.11 23.79
CA ASP A 227 -24.59 -0.89 23.29
C ASP A 227 -23.12 -1.13 22.86
N VAL A 228 -22.59 -2.32 23.18
CA VAL A 228 -21.23 -2.75 22.82
C VAL A 228 -21.27 -3.90 21.82
N PRO A 229 -20.36 -3.93 20.82
CA PRO A 229 -20.29 -5.04 19.89
C PRO A 229 -19.71 -6.30 20.53
N SER A 230 -20.11 -7.45 20.01
CA SER A 230 -19.31 -8.67 20.08
C SER A 230 -18.21 -8.60 19.05
N ILE A 231 -16.97 -8.74 19.50
CA ILE A 231 -15.78 -8.66 18.66
C ILE A 231 -15.21 -10.07 18.49
N LYS A 232 -14.96 -10.49 17.25
CA LYS A 232 -14.29 -11.73 16.92
C LYS A 232 -13.21 -11.49 15.88
N ASN A 233 -12.03 -12.03 16.13
CA ASN A 233 -10.89 -12.00 15.22
C ASN A 233 -10.72 -13.40 14.62
N ILE A 234 -10.79 -13.51 13.30
CA ILE A 234 -10.61 -14.78 12.57
C ILE A 234 -9.59 -14.63 11.45
N ASN A 235 -8.97 -15.73 11.04
CA ASN A 235 -8.01 -15.73 9.94
C ASN A 235 -8.65 -16.31 8.68
N CYS A 236 -9.06 -15.44 7.75
CA CYS A 236 -9.54 -15.88 6.45
C CYS A 236 -8.38 -16.01 5.46
N PRO A 237 -8.26 -17.16 4.77
CA PRO A 237 -7.17 -17.38 3.81
C PRO A 237 -7.23 -16.34 2.70
N ARG A 238 -6.05 -15.87 2.27
CA ARG A 238 -5.96 -15.05 1.07
C ARG A 238 -6.22 -15.89 -0.16
N LEU A 239 -6.88 -15.32 -1.16
CA LEU A 239 -6.93 -15.91 -2.48
C LEU A 239 -5.70 -15.49 -3.28
N PRO A 240 -5.02 -16.43 -3.96
CA PRO A 240 -3.98 -16.11 -4.92
C PRO A 240 -4.51 -15.14 -5.98
N ILE A 241 -3.72 -14.10 -6.30
CA ILE A 241 -4.09 -13.10 -7.31
C ILE A 241 -4.40 -13.77 -8.66
N CYS A 242 -3.68 -14.85 -9.00
CA CYS A 242 -3.92 -15.63 -10.21
C CYS A 242 -5.36 -16.17 -10.26
N ASP A 243 -5.90 -16.66 -9.15
CA ASP A 243 -7.28 -17.20 -9.11
C ASP A 243 -8.31 -16.08 -9.26
N LEU A 244 -8.03 -14.89 -8.71
CA LEU A 244 -8.88 -13.70 -8.86
C LEU A 244 -8.90 -13.18 -10.30
N ILE A 245 -7.77 -13.23 -11.00
CA ILE A 245 -7.64 -12.78 -12.41
C ILE A 245 -8.26 -13.79 -13.37
N SER A 246 -7.97 -15.08 -13.20
CA SER A 246 -8.46 -16.15 -14.09
C SER A 246 -10.00 -16.21 -14.11
N CYS A 247 -10.66 -16.02 -12.96
CA CYS A 247 -12.12 -15.92 -12.91
C CYS A 247 -12.66 -14.69 -13.66
N TYR A 248 -11.96 -13.56 -13.61
CA TYR A 248 -12.42 -12.34 -14.26
C TYR A 248 -12.27 -12.38 -15.79
N LEU A 249 -11.13 -12.85 -16.29
CA LEU A 249 -10.92 -13.03 -17.72
C LEU A 249 -11.92 -14.04 -18.30
N TYR A 250 -12.19 -15.12 -17.58
CA TYR A 250 -13.21 -16.08 -17.96
C TYR A 250 -14.61 -15.44 -18.01
N TYR A 251 -15.00 -14.66 -16.99
CA TYR A 251 -16.29 -13.97 -16.97
C TYR A 251 -16.43 -12.94 -18.11
N ILE A 252 -15.37 -12.18 -18.42
CA ILE A 252 -15.35 -11.26 -19.56
C ILE A 252 -15.49 -12.03 -20.87
N LEU A 253 -14.72 -13.09 -21.07
CA LEU A 253 -14.77 -13.91 -22.28
C LEU A 253 -16.16 -14.52 -22.48
N VAL A 254 -16.76 -15.08 -21.44
CA VAL A 254 -18.13 -15.63 -21.49
C VAL A 254 -19.16 -14.53 -21.80
N SER A 255 -19.05 -13.36 -21.16
CA SER A 255 -19.95 -12.23 -21.41
C SER A 255 -19.83 -11.67 -22.83
N LEU A 256 -18.61 -11.59 -23.37
CA LEU A 256 -18.36 -11.18 -24.76
C LEU A 256 -18.91 -12.21 -25.76
N LEU A 257 -18.71 -13.50 -25.49
CA LEU A 257 -19.25 -14.58 -26.32
C LEU A 257 -20.79 -14.59 -26.30
N ALA A 258 -21.42 -14.38 -25.14
CA ALA A 258 -22.87 -14.28 -25.02
C ALA A 258 -23.45 -13.07 -25.79
N ARG A 259 -22.76 -11.92 -25.78
CA ARG A 259 -23.16 -10.75 -26.59
C ARG A 259 -23.03 -11.03 -28.10
N LYS A 260 -21.99 -11.76 -28.51
CA LYS A 260 -21.77 -12.09 -29.93
C LYS A 260 -22.86 -13.04 -30.47
N THR A 261 -23.28 -14.04 -29.69
CA THR A 261 -24.39 -14.93 -30.09
C THR A 261 -25.74 -14.22 -30.11
N LEU A 262 -26.02 -13.31 -29.18
CA LEU A 262 -27.22 -12.46 -29.22
C LEU A 262 -27.25 -11.56 -30.46
N SER A 263 -26.12 -10.94 -30.82
CA SER A 263 -26.01 -10.11 -32.03
C SER A 263 -26.22 -10.91 -33.33
N GLN A 264 -25.68 -12.13 -33.41
CA GLN A 264 -25.87 -13.00 -34.58
C GLN A 264 -27.31 -13.51 -34.73
N ASN A 265 -28.00 -13.81 -33.62
CA ASN A 265 -29.40 -14.23 -33.65
C ASN A 265 -30.36 -13.09 -34.08
N VAL A 266 -30.04 -11.83 -33.74
CA VAL A 266 -30.80 -10.67 -34.22
C VAL A 266 -30.59 -10.42 -35.72
N SER A 267 -29.37 -10.61 -36.24
CA SER A 267 -29.09 -10.46 -37.68
C SER A 267 -29.72 -11.61 -38.50
N SER A 268 -29.66 -12.85 -38.01
CA SER A 268 -30.25 -14.01 -38.72
C SER A 268 -31.77 -13.97 -38.74
N LYS A 269 -32.43 -13.35 -37.76
CA LYS A 269 -33.89 -13.11 -37.78
C LYS A 269 -34.33 -12.06 -38.81
N LYS A 270 -33.45 -11.14 -39.23
CA LYS A 270 -33.75 -10.20 -40.32
C LYS A 270 -33.59 -10.82 -41.72
N GLU A 271 -32.91 -11.95 -41.82
CA GLU A 271 -32.61 -12.59 -43.12
C GLU A 271 -33.49 -13.83 -43.39
N GLN A 272 -34.11 -14.42 -42.36
CA GLN A 272 -35.02 -15.57 -42.50
C GLN A 272 -36.48 -15.22 -42.88
N GLU A 273 -36.80 -13.95 -43.20
CA GLU A 273 -38.09 -13.58 -43.81
C GLU A 273 -38.08 -13.66 -45.35
N LYS A 274 -37.09 -14.34 -45.95
CA LYS A 274 -37.11 -14.74 -47.37
C LYS A 274 -36.64 -16.19 -47.58
N LEU A 275 -37.64 -17.09 -47.56
CA LEU A 275 -37.71 -18.34 -48.36
C LEU A 275 -36.70 -19.48 -48.05
N PRO A 276 -36.91 -20.72 -48.56
CA PRO A 276 -37.13 -21.86 -47.69
C PRO A 276 -36.04 -22.94 -47.74
N THR A 277 -36.04 -23.73 -46.67
CA THR A 277 -35.81 -25.19 -46.56
C THR A 277 -34.93 -25.86 -47.61
N HIS A 278 -33.72 -26.26 -47.20
CA HIS A 278 -33.22 -27.65 -47.16
C HIS A 278 -31.69 -27.65 -46.98
N GLN A 279 -31.20 -28.30 -45.91
CA GLN A 279 -30.26 -29.43 -45.98
C GLN A 279 -29.52 -29.68 -44.66
N HIS A 280 -29.53 -30.96 -44.29
CA HIS A 280 -28.73 -31.62 -43.29
C HIS A 280 -27.23 -31.48 -43.55
N ILE A 281 -26.44 -30.98 -42.59
CA ILE A 281 -25.02 -31.34 -42.45
C ILE A 281 -24.67 -31.48 -40.97
N GLN A 282 -24.15 -32.67 -40.62
CA GLN A 282 -23.55 -33.01 -39.34
C GLN A 282 -22.24 -32.25 -39.15
N GLN A 283 -22.02 -31.66 -37.96
CA GLN A 283 -20.67 -31.34 -37.48
C GLN A 283 -20.46 -31.87 -36.07
N ARG A 284 -19.49 -32.79 -35.97
CA ARG A 284 -18.90 -33.29 -34.74
C ARG A 284 -18.03 -32.19 -34.12
N HIS A 285 -18.33 -31.79 -32.89
CA HIS A 285 -17.38 -31.05 -32.05
C HIS A 285 -16.81 -31.96 -30.97
N HIS A 286 -15.49 -32.14 -31.01
CA HIS A 286 -14.70 -32.70 -29.93
C HIS A 286 -14.85 -31.83 -28.66
N ARG A 287 -15.36 -32.41 -27.58
CA ARG A 287 -15.27 -31.86 -26.23
C ARG A 287 -13.92 -32.27 -25.63
N GLY A 288 -13.00 -31.31 -25.49
CA GLY A 288 -11.87 -31.43 -24.59
C GLY A 288 -12.35 -31.21 -23.15
N HIS A 289 -12.43 -32.28 -22.36
CA HIS A 289 -12.69 -32.20 -20.93
C HIS A 289 -11.40 -31.80 -20.19
N CYS A 290 -11.42 -30.67 -19.48
CA CYS A 290 -10.44 -30.40 -18.43
C CYS A 290 -10.91 -31.10 -17.15
N THR A 291 -10.24 -32.20 -16.79
CA THR A 291 -10.40 -32.86 -15.49
C THR A 291 -9.63 -32.09 -14.40
N PRO A 292 -10.23 -31.83 -13.22
CA PRO A 292 -9.50 -31.28 -12.09
C PRO A 292 -8.52 -32.32 -11.53
N ARG A 293 -7.31 -31.84 -11.20
CA ARG A 293 -6.22 -32.62 -10.62
C ARG A 293 -6.62 -33.06 -9.21
N ARG A 294 -6.78 -34.36 -9.02
CA ARG A 294 -7.04 -35.01 -7.73
C ARG A 294 -5.86 -34.74 -6.79
N SER A 295 -6.10 -34.02 -5.70
CA SER A 295 -5.17 -33.91 -4.58
C SER A 295 -5.04 -35.28 -3.91
N GLN A 296 -3.82 -35.81 -3.82
CA GLN A 296 -3.51 -37.01 -3.05
C GLN A 296 -3.54 -36.70 -1.55
N PRO A 297 -3.98 -37.65 -0.71
CA PRO A 297 -3.85 -37.52 0.74
C PRO A 297 -2.39 -37.67 1.17
N LEU A 298 -1.91 -36.75 2.00
CA LEU A 298 -0.64 -36.86 2.70
C LEU A 298 -0.71 -38.05 3.66
N SER A 299 0.06 -39.09 3.33
CA SER A 299 0.38 -40.21 4.20
C SER A 299 1.19 -39.69 5.40
N SER A 300 0.62 -39.83 6.59
CA SER A 300 1.34 -39.78 7.85
C SER A 300 2.06 -41.12 8.04
N ASN A 301 3.39 -41.08 8.03
CA ASN A 301 4.21 -42.13 8.63
C ASN A 301 5.25 -41.44 9.53
N GLY A 302 5.16 -41.77 10.81
CA GLY A 302 5.78 -41.03 11.90
C GLY A 302 7.23 -41.35 12.17
N ARG A 303 7.75 -40.75 13.24
CA ARG A 303 8.80 -41.35 14.06
C ARG A 303 8.79 -40.78 15.47
N ASN A 304 8.59 -41.71 16.41
CA ASN A 304 8.99 -41.62 17.80
C ASN A 304 10.45 -41.13 17.92
N ASN A 305 10.71 -40.29 18.91
CA ASN A 305 11.95 -40.35 19.66
C ASN A 305 11.66 -40.11 21.15
N LYS A 306 12.42 -40.85 21.94
CA LYS A 306 12.41 -41.03 23.39
C LYS A 306 12.34 -39.74 24.21
#